data_AF-A0A924D9F2-F1
#
_entry.id   AF-A0A924D9F2-F1
#
_cell.length_a   1.000
_cell.length_b   1.000
_cell.length_c   1.000
_cell.angle_alpha   90.00
_cell.angle_beta   90.00
_cell.angle_gamma   90.00
#
_symmetry.space_group_name_H-M   'P 1'
#
loop_
_entity.id
_entity.type
_entity.pdbx_description
1 polymer ?
#
loop_
_entity_poly.entity_id
_entity_poly.type
_entity_poly.pdbx_seq_one_letter_code
_entity_poly.pdbx_strand_id
1 'polypeptide(L)'
;MKQIEIMKAIINNGTTYKVTGEKGAFTITEDVNGKIKMFQTSTIEIVDAEFGKVKYANKPSVKKSTMQNEIDYKNSKTAKMTNDEWEAYRKNIQRNVKSDN
;
A
#
# COMPACT_ATOMS: atom_id res chain seq x y z
N MET A 1 -16.20 -30.15 9.21
CA MET A 1 -16.03 -29.07 10.20
C MET A 1 -14.90 -28.17 9.71
N LYS A 2 -15.09 -26.85 9.64
CA LYS A 2 -14.00 -25.92 9.31
C LYS A 2 -13.13 -25.75 10.56
N GLN A 3 -11.83 -26.01 10.44
CA GLN A 3 -10.88 -25.77 11.51
C GLN A 3 -10.71 -24.25 11.66
N ILE A 4 -11.09 -23.72 12.82
CA ILE A 4 -10.91 -22.32 13.18
C ILE A 4 -9.51 -22.20 13.81
N GLU A 5 -8.57 -21.60 13.09
CA GLU A 5 -7.25 -21.25 13.64
C GLU A 5 -7.39 -19.89 14.33
N ILE A 6 -7.26 -19.87 15.66
CA ILE A 6 -7.11 -18.64 16.44
C ILE A 6 -5.68 -18.16 16.24
N MET A 7 -5.50 -16.92 15.79
CA MET A 7 -4.19 -16.32 15.60
C MET A 7 -4.15 -14.84 15.95
N LYS A 8 -2.93 -14.36 16.17
CA LYS A 8 -2.68 -12.94 16.47
C LYS A 8 -3.06 -12.06 15.28
N ALA A 9 -3.83 -11.03 15.55
CA ALA A 9 -4.27 -10.06 14.58
C ALA A 9 -4.25 -8.66 15.17
N ILE A 10 -4.35 -7.65 14.31
CA ILE A 10 -4.59 -6.27 14.70
C ILE A 10 -5.90 -5.82 14.07
N ILE A 11 -6.62 -4.93 14.75
CA ILE A 11 -7.80 -4.27 14.21
C ILE A 11 -7.45 -2.80 14.03
N ASN A 12 -7.45 -2.33 12.78
CA ASN A 12 -7.17 -0.94 12.47
C ASN A 12 -8.25 -0.41 11.52
N ASN A 13 -8.96 0.64 11.95
CA ASN A 13 -10.05 1.27 11.20
C ASN A 13 -11.10 0.26 10.67
N GLY A 14 -11.50 -0.69 11.53
CA GLY A 14 -12.47 -1.74 11.18
C GLY A 14 -11.94 -2.81 10.23
N THR A 15 -10.65 -2.79 9.88
CA THR A 15 -9.99 -3.82 9.07
C THR A 15 -9.12 -4.70 9.95
N THR A 16 -9.29 -6.02 9.83
CA THR A 16 -8.46 -7.00 10.55
C THR A 16 -7.26 -7.39 9.71
N TYR A 17 -6.07 -7.32 10.29
CA TYR A 17 -4.83 -7.77 9.66
C TYR A 17 -4.21 -8.89 10.49
N LYS A 18 -3.84 -9.98 9.85
CA LYS A 18 -3.15 -11.11 10.48
C LYS A 18 -1.72 -10.69 10.81
N VAL A 19 -1.25 -10.93 12.02
CA VAL A 19 0.16 -10.74 12.38
C VAL A 19 0.98 -11.91 11.82
N THR A 20 2.00 -11.60 11.03
CA THR A 20 2.89 -12.61 10.42
C THR A 20 4.28 -12.63 11.04
N GLY A 21 4.68 -11.55 11.71
CA GLY A 21 5.94 -11.47 12.42
C GLY A 21 6.18 -10.09 13.00
N GLU A 22 7.33 -9.92 13.65
CA GLU A 22 7.76 -8.67 14.26
C GLU A 22 9.19 -8.39 13.83
N LYS A 23 9.51 -7.11 13.60
CA LYS A 23 10.84 -6.64 13.24
C LYS A 23 11.13 -5.33 13.97
N GLY A 24 11.89 -5.45 15.07
CA GLY A 24 12.23 -4.31 15.92
C GLY A 24 10.97 -3.68 16.50
N ALA A 25 10.80 -2.37 16.30
CA ALA A 25 9.63 -1.61 16.79
C ALA A 25 8.38 -1.71 15.89
N PHE A 26 8.39 -2.62 14.90
CA PHE A 26 7.30 -2.77 13.94
C PHE A 26 6.76 -4.19 13.90
N THR A 27 5.44 -4.29 13.77
CA THR A 27 4.71 -5.55 13.56
C THR A 27 4.36 -5.67 12.08
N ILE A 28 4.69 -6.82 11.49
CA ILE A 28 4.40 -7.17 10.10
C ILE A 28 3.05 -7.87 10.07
N THR A 29 2.19 -7.43 9.16
CA THR A 29 0.81 -7.89 9.07
C THR A 29 0.41 -8.15 7.62
N GLU A 30 -0.58 -9.01 7.43
CA GLU A 30 -1.14 -9.40 6.14
C GLU A 30 -2.66 -9.16 6.15
N ASP A 31 -3.17 -8.49 5.13
CA ASP A 31 -4.61 -8.28 4.97
C ASP A 31 -5.32 -9.51 4.37
N VAL A 32 -6.65 -9.46 4.30
CA VAL A 32 -7.49 -10.51 3.67
C VAL A 32 -7.33 -10.63 2.15
N ASN A 33 -6.44 -9.84 1.53
CA ASN A 33 -6.07 -9.90 0.11
C ASN A 33 -4.61 -10.35 -0.10
N GLY A 34 -3.88 -10.69 0.98
CA GLY A 34 -2.46 -11.05 0.92
C GLY A 34 -1.51 -9.86 0.79
N LYS A 35 -1.98 -8.62 0.99
CA LYS A 35 -1.13 -7.43 1.01
C LYS A 35 -0.45 -7.31 2.37
N ILE A 36 0.87 -7.16 2.33
CA ILE A 36 1.69 -6.96 3.52
C ILE A 36 1.70 -5.47 3.91
N LYS A 37 1.50 -5.20 5.20
CA LYS A 37 1.64 -3.87 5.81
C LYS A 37 2.45 -3.98 7.10
N MET A 38 3.09 -2.89 7.49
CA MET A 38 3.80 -2.78 8.75
C MET A 38 3.17 -1.67 9.59
N PHE A 39 3.03 -1.94 10.88
CA PHE A 39 2.54 -0.98 11.87
C PHE A 39 3.56 -0.83 12.98
N GLN A 40 3.69 0.37 13.53
CA GLN A 40 4.54 0.58 14.70
C GLN A 40 3.89 -0.11 15.91
N THR A 41 4.61 -1.02 16.56
CA THR A 41 4.03 -1.90 17.60
C THR A 41 3.46 -1.11 18.78
N SER A 42 4.02 0.06 19.09
CA SER A 42 3.52 0.93 20.16
C SER A 42 2.17 1.61 19.86
N THR A 43 1.69 1.59 18.61
CA THR A 43 0.46 2.29 18.20
C THR A 43 -0.69 1.34 17.88
N ILE A 44 -0.49 0.03 18.04
CA ILE A 44 -1.47 -1.00 17.73
C ILE A 44 -1.72 -1.89 18.93
N GLU A 45 -2.92 -2.47 18.97
CA GLU A 45 -3.27 -3.52 19.90
C GLU A 45 -3.33 -4.85 19.14
N ILE A 46 -2.63 -5.86 19.67
CA ILE A 46 -2.64 -7.21 19.12
C ILE A 46 -3.70 -8.01 19.89
N VAL A 47 -4.67 -8.52 19.15
CA VAL A 47 -5.79 -9.31 19.68
C VAL A 47 -5.73 -10.73 19.10
N ASP A 48 -6.26 -11.69 19.84
CA ASP A 48 -6.50 -13.02 19.30
C ASP A 48 -7.80 -13.01 18.48
N ALA A 49 -7.70 -13.36 17.20
CA ALA A 49 -8.83 -13.35 16.29
C ALA A 49 -8.91 -14.64 15.49
N GLU A 50 -10.14 -15.04 15.18
CA GLU A 50 -10.42 -16.09 14.22
C GLU A 50 -10.25 -15.54 12.81
N PHE A 51 -9.30 -16.06 12.05
CA PHE A 51 -9.14 -15.66 10.66
C PHE A 51 -9.66 -16.78 9.75
N GLY A 52 -10.73 -16.48 9.01
CA GLY A 52 -11.17 -17.35 7.93
C GLY A 52 -10.19 -17.28 6.76
N LYS A 53 -9.60 -18.40 6.35
CA LYS A 53 -8.96 -18.50 5.02
C LYS A 53 -10.07 -18.34 3.98
N VAL A 54 -10.21 -17.15 3.40
CA VAL A 54 -10.97 -16.99 2.16
C VAL A 54 -10.16 -17.75 1.11
N LYS A 55 -10.64 -18.91 0.66
CA LYS A 55 -10.07 -19.57 -0.51
C LYS A 55 -10.23 -18.58 -1.66
N TYR A 56 -9.15 -17.93 -2.05
CA TYR A 56 -9.14 -17.18 -3.30
C TYR A 56 -9.40 -18.21 -4.40
N ALA A 57 -10.61 -18.22 -4.94
CA ALA A 57 -10.76 -18.68 -6.32
C ALA A 57 -9.83 -17.78 -7.12
N ASN A 58 -8.83 -18.35 -7.78
CA ASN A 58 -8.00 -17.61 -8.73
C ASN A 58 -8.95 -16.82 -9.62
N LYS A 59 -9.07 -15.51 -9.39
CA LYS A 59 -9.78 -14.65 -10.35
C LYS A 59 -8.99 -14.86 -11.64
N PRO A 60 -9.63 -15.30 -12.74
CA PRO A 60 -8.91 -15.46 -13.99
C PRO A 60 -8.21 -14.13 -14.27
N SER A 61 -6.89 -14.16 -14.43
CA SER A 61 -6.15 -12.94 -14.73
C SER A 61 -6.75 -12.40 -16.03
N VAL A 62 -7.37 -11.23 -15.95
CA VAL A 62 -7.85 -10.56 -17.14
C VAL A 62 -6.60 -10.20 -17.92
N LYS A 63 -6.31 -10.96 -18.98
CA LYS A 63 -5.22 -10.64 -19.91
C LYS A 63 -5.54 -9.26 -20.47
N LYS A 64 -4.84 -8.22 -19.99
CA LYS A 64 -4.94 -6.88 -20.56
C LYS A 64 -4.55 -6.98 -22.03
N SER A 65 -5.34 -6.36 -22.90
CA SER A 65 -5.06 -6.31 -24.34
C SER A 65 -3.73 -5.58 -24.58
N THR A 66 -3.01 -5.98 -25.62
CA THR A 66 -1.70 -5.42 -26.01
C THR A 66 -1.72 -3.90 -26.13
N MET A 67 -2.85 -3.32 -26.55
CA MET A 67 -3.06 -1.88 -26.67
C MET A 67 -3.00 -1.14 -25.32
N GLN A 68 -3.50 -1.73 -24.24
CA GLN A 68 -3.47 -1.09 -22.92
C GLN A 68 -2.03 -0.99 -22.39
N ASN A 69 -1.19 -2.00 -22.66
CA ASN A 69 0.21 -1.99 -22.28
C ASN A 69 1.01 -0.93 -23.04
N GLU A 70 0.70 -0.67 -24.31
CA GLU A 70 1.34 0.40 -25.09
C GLU A 70 0.94 1.80 -24.62
N ILE A 71 -0.33 2.00 -24.23
CA ILE A 71 -0.80 3.27 -23.66
C ILE A 71 -0.11 3.54 -22.32
N ASP A 72 -0.05 2.53 -21.44
CA ASP A 72 0.61 2.63 -20.14
C ASP A 72 2.13 2.89 -20.31
N TYR A 73 2.78 2.25 -21.29
CA TYR A 73 4.19 2.50 -21.62
C TYR A 73 4.43 3.93 -22.14
N LYS A 74 3.57 4.43 -23.05
CA LYS A 74 3.68 5.80 -23.57
C LYS A 74 3.42 6.85 -22.47
N ASN A 75 2.45 6.62 -21.59
CA ASN A 75 2.16 7.50 -20.46
C ASN A 75 3.26 7.49 -19.38
N SER A 76 3.97 6.38 -19.21
CA SER A 76 5.14 6.32 -18.31
C SER A 76 6.34 7.14 -18.82
N LYS A 77 6.36 7.45 -20.13
CA LYS A 77 7.46 8.18 -20.79
C LYS A 77 7.24 9.70 -20.82
N THR A 78 6.02 10.18 -20.59
CA THR A 78 5.67 11.62 -20.60
C THR A 78 5.71 12.30 -19.23
N ALA A 79 5.96 11.58 -18.14
CA ALA A 79 6.01 12.16 -16.78
C ALA A 79 7.43 12.27 -16.19
N LYS A 80 8.45 12.45 -17.02
CA LYS A 80 9.79 12.83 -16.55
C LYS A 80 10.07 14.27 -16.94
N MET A 81 9.52 15.19 -16.14
CA MET A 81 10.01 16.57 -16.12
C MET A 81 11.51 16.49 -15.82
N THR A 82 12.33 17.09 -16.68
CA THR A 82 13.79 17.08 -16.56
C THR A 82 14.20 17.83 -15.28
N ASN A 83 15.40 17.57 -14.77
CA ASN A 83 15.87 18.23 -13.53
C ASN A 83 15.81 19.77 -13.65
N ASP A 84 16.09 20.28 -14.84
CA ASP A 84 16.08 21.71 -15.14
C ASP A 84 14.67 22.32 -15.08
N GLU A 85 13.66 21.59 -15.58
CA GLU A 85 12.24 21.99 -15.48
C GLU A 85 11.74 21.94 -14.02
N TRP A 86 12.21 20.96 -13.23
CA TRP A 86 11.91 20.87 -11.80
C TRP A 86 12.52 22.03 -10.98
N GLU A 87 13.73 22.45 -11.32
CA GLU A 87 14.38 23.60 -10.67
C GLU A 87 13.70 24.92 -11.01
N ALA A 88 13.28 25.11 -12.27
CA ALA A 88 12.50 26.26 -12.69
C ALA A 88 11.17 26.36 -11.93
N TYR A 89 10.46 25.25 -11.76
CA TYR A 89 9.23 25.17 -10.98
C TYR A 89 9.43 25.57 -9.51
N ARG A 90 10.47 25.02 -8.84
CA ARG A 90 10.80 25.37 -7.44
C ARG A 90 11.11 26.86 -7.27
N LYS A 91 11.89 27.44 -8.21
CA LYS A 91 12.27 28.86 -8.15
C LYS A 91 11.07 29.78 -8.32
N ASN A 92 10.08 29.38 -9.13
CA ASN A 92 8.85 30.16 -9.32
C ASN A 92 7.95 30.14 -8.08
N ILE A 93 7.83 28.98 -7.41
CA ILE A 93 7.11 28.89 -6.13
C ILE A 93 7.75 29.80 -5.07
N GLN A 94 9.08 29.81 -4.95
CA GLN A 94 9.76 30.64 -3.96
C GLN A 94 9.65 32.16 -4.20
N ARG A 95 9.43 32.60 -5.44
CA ARG A 95 9.21 34.02 -5.74
C ARG A 95 7.82 34.48 -5.30
N ASN A 96 6.79 33.65 -5.49
CA ASN A 96 5.42 33.99 -5.10
C ASN A 96 5.21 34.02 -3.58
N VAL A 97 6.06 33.36 -2.79
CA VAL A 97 6.00 33.41 -1.32
C VAL A 97 6.66 34.70 -0.77
N LYS A 98 7.45 35.41 -1.56
CA LYS A 98 8.16 36.64 -1.15
C LYS A 98 7.46 37.93 -1.58
N SER A 99 6.34 37.88 -2.31
CA SER A 99 5.60 39.09 -2.71
C SER A 99 4.56 39.56 -1.70
N ASP A 100 4.26 38.76 -0.67
CA ASP A 100 3.17 39.00 0.28
C ASP A 100 3.71 39.31 1.69
N ASN A 101 4.77 40.13 1.78
CA ASN A 101 5.26 40.69 3.05
C ASN A 101 5.72 42.13 2.86
#